data_AF-A0A821CCV3-F1
#
_entry.id   AF-A0A821CCV3-F1
#
_cell.length_a   1.000
_cell.length_b   1.000
_cell.length_c   1.000
_cell.angle_alpha   90.00
_cell.angle_beta   90.00
_cell.angle_gamma   90.00
#
_symmetry.space_group_name_H-M   'P 1'
#
loop_
_entity.id
_entity.type
_entity.pdbx_description
1 polymer ?
#
loop_
_entity_poly.entity_id
_entity_poly.type
_entity_poly.pdbx_seq_one_letter_code
_entity_poly.pdbx_strand_id
1 'polypeptide(L)' 'MLDIRGNLMGDTGARVITHIIQINRHLHTLFFDRNLLSFNSFEDIVNAME' A
#
# COMPACT_ATOMS: atom_id res chain seq x y z
N MET A 1 -2.01 8.40 -9.69
CA MET A 1 -2.87 7.21 -9.55
C MET A 1 -2.03 5.99 -9.90
N LEU A 2 -1.97 4.99 -9.02
CA LEU A 2 -1.24 3.75 -9.21
C LEU A 2 -2.17 2.56 -8.95
N ASP A 3 -2.14 1.55 -9.83
CA ASP A 3 -2.91 0.32 -9.68
C ASP A 3 -1.95 -0.87 -9.63
N ILE A 4 -1.98 -1.59 -8.52
CA ILE A 4 -1.14 -2.75 -8.23
C ILE A 4 -1.96 -3.91 -7.69
N ARG A 5 -3.24 -3.99 -8.03
CA ARG A 5 -4.12 -5.07 -7.58
C ARG A 5 -3.67 -6.43 -8.10
N GLY A 6 -3.84 -7.48 -7.28
CA GLY A 6 -3.64 -8.86 -7.73
C GLY A 6 -2.19 -9.32 -7.91
N ASN A 7 -1.22 -8.66 -7.28
CA ASN A 7 0.20 -8.98 -7.41
C ASN A 7 0.76 -9.90 -6.31
N LEU A 8 -0.10 -10.42 -5.42
CA LEU A 8 0.28 -11.36 -4.34
C LEU A 8 1.44 -10.85 -3.47
N MET A 9 1.52 -9.54 -3.26
CA MET A 9 2.66 -8.89 -2.61
C MET A 9 2.88 -9.33 -1.15
N GLY A 10 1.81 -9.69 -0.46
CA GLY A 10 1.80 -9.95 0.97
C GLY A 10 2.24 -8.74 1.81
N ASP A 11 2.35 -8.95 3.11
CA ASP A 11 2.71 -7.91 4.07
C ASP A 11 4.10 -7.28 3.81
N THR A 12 5.00 -8.03 3.18
CA THR A 12 6.31 -7.51 2.76
C THR A 12 6.15 -6.37 1.75
N GLY A 13 5.28 -6.53 0.75
CA GLY A 13 5.03 -5.46 -0.20
C GLY A 13 4.22 -4.31 0.40
N ALA A 14 3.36 -4.57 1.39
CA ALA A 14 2.69 -3.50 2.12
C ALA A 14 3.68 -2.54 2.79
N ARG A 15 4.73 -3.05 3.45
CA ARG A 15 5.77 -2.20 4.05
C ARG A 15 6.49 -1.32 3.02
N VAL A 16 6.74 -1.87 1.83
CA VAL A 16 7.35 -1.11 0.73
C VAL A 16 6.39 -0.02 0.24
N ILE A 17 5.09 -0.34 0.09
CA ILE A 17 4.05 0.62 -0.27
C ILE A 17 3.97 1.76 0.76
N THR A 18 3.93 1.43 2.06
CA THR A 18 3.95 2.41 3.15
C THR A 18 5.13 3.35 3.03
N HIS A 19 6.33 2.83 2.74
CA HIS A 19 7.53 3.65 2.56
C HIS A 19 7.45 4.55 1.31
N ILE A 20 6.92 4.04 0.21
CA ILE A 20 6.71 4.81 -1.02
C ILE A 20 5.72 5.96 -0.76
N ILE A 21 4.62 5.71 -0.05
CA ILE A 21 3.62 6.73 0.29
C ILE A 21 4.23 7.84 1.14
N GLN A 22 5.04 7.48 2.14
CA GLN A 22 5.72 8.44 3.01
C GLN A 22 6.65 9.39 2.24
N ILE A 23 7.35 8.87 1.22
CA ILE A 23 8.29 9.65 0.40
C ILE A 23 7.55 10.42 -0.71
N ASN A 24 6.55 9.79 -1.33
CA ASN A 24 5.87 10.30 -2.50
C ASN A 24 4.59 11.06 -2.12
N ARG A 25 4.74 12.38 -1.97
CA ARG A 25 3.61 13.30 -1.70
C ARG A 25 2.71 13.60 -2.91
N HIS A 26 3.03 13.09 -4.10
CA HIS A 26 2.23 13.30 -5.31
C HIS A 26 1.27 12.12 -5.61
N LEU A 27 1.40 11.02 -4.88
CA LEU A 27 0.53 9.86 -5.06
C LEU A 27 -0.80 10.05 -4.32
N HIS A 28 -1.81 10.55 -5.03
CA HIS A 28 -3.15 10.79 -4.46
C HIS A 28 -4.11 9.59 -4.52
N THR A 29 -3.78 8.55 -5.28
CA THR A 29 -4.68 7.40 -5.48
C THR A 29 -3.89 6.13 -5.69
N LEU A 30 -4.19 5.10 -4.87
CA LEU A 30 -3.56 3.79 -4.92
C LEU A 30 -4.65 2.71 -4.87
N PHE A 31 -4.65 1.80 -5.84
CA PHE A 31 -5.48 0.59 -5.84
C PHE A 31 -4.59 -0.63 -5.56
N PHE A 32 -4.86 -1.34 -4.47
CA PHE A 32 -3.97 -2.42 -3.99
C PHE A 32 -4.71 -3.63 -3.42
N ASP A 33 -6.00 -3.78 -3.72
CA ASP A 33 -6.79 -4.97 -3.42
C ASP A 33 -6.15 -6.28 -3.95
N ARG A 34 -6.53 -7.41 -3.33
CA ARG A 34 -6.10 -8.76 -3.75
C ARG A 34 -4.58 -8.96 -3.74
N ASN A 35 -3.89 -8.34 -2.79
CA ASN A 35 -2.45 -8.53 -2.57
C ASN A 35 -2.11 -9.44 -1.39
N LEU A 36 -3.09 -10.15 -0.81
CA LEU A 36 -2.90 -11.02 0.36
C LEU A 36 -2.32 -10.29 1.58
N LEU A 37 -2.76 -9.05 1.79
CA LEU A 37 -2.35 -8.25 2.95
C LEU A 37 -3.12 -8.69 4.20
N SER A 38 -2.43 -8.72 5.33
CA SER A 38 -3.06 -8.78 6.64
C SER A 38 -3.74 -7.46 6.98
N PHE A 39 -4.67 -7.52 7.93
CA PHE A 39 -5.39 -6.34 8.43
C PHE A 39 -4.41 -5.27 8.97
N ASN A 40 -3.37 -5.68 9.69
CA ASN A 40 -2.37 -4.75 10.24
C ASN A 40 -1.61 -4.02 9.12
N SER A 41 -1.21 -4.75 8.07
CA SER A 41 -0.53 -4.16 6.91
C SER A 41 -1.43 -3.20 6.14
N PHE A 42 -2.74 -3.44 6.13
CA PHE A 42 -3.71 -2.52 5.58
C PHE A 42 -3.80 -1.23 6.41
N GLU A 43 -3.90 -1.32 7.74
CA GLU A 43 -3.88 -0.15 8.63
C GLU A 43 -2.59 0.66 8.48
N ASP A 44 -1.43 0.02 8.42
CA ASP A 44 -0.14 0.69 8.24
C ASP A 44 -0.09 1.54 6.96
N ILE A 45 -0.66 1.04 5.86
CA ILE A 45 -0.73 1.78 4.59
C ILE A 45 -1.68 2.98 4.72
N VAL A 46 -2.86 2.78 5.32
CA VAL A 46 -3.86 3.85 5.50
C VAL A 46 -3.32 4.96 6.39
N ASN A 47 -2.69 4.61 7.51
CA ASN A 47 -2.06 5.56 8.43
C ASN A 47 -0.93 6.36 7.77
N ALA A 48 -0.26 5.80 6.77
CA ALA A 48 0.78 6.53 6.04
C ALA A 48 0.23 7.49 4.97
N MET A 49 -1.05 7.35 4.60
CA MET A 49 -1.72 8.25 3.66
C MET A 49 -2.37 9.47 4.36
N GLU A 50 -2.55 9.44 5.68
CA GLU A 50 -2.89 10.61 6.50
C GLU A 50 -1.72 11.62 6.56
#